data_AF-A0A1H5HYE1-F1
#
_entry.id   AF-A0A1H5HYE1-F1
#
_cell.length_a   1.000
_cell.length_b   1.000
_cell.length_c   1.000
_cell.angle_alpha   90.00
_cell.angle_beta   90.00
_cell.angle_gamma   90.00
#
_symmetry.space_group_name_H-M   'P 1'
#
loop_
_entity.id
_entity.type
_entity.pdbx_description
1 polymer ?
#
loop_
_entity_poly.entity_id
_entity_poly.type
_entity_poly.pdbx_seq_one_letter_code
_entity_poly.pdbx_strand_id
1 'polypeptide(L)'
;MSPMSSRASGGALAACLITAAIVGFAGGGYFGSQSGNDSPSASETNAPDDTTPVGETPGGETPPETDAPAGDGALTLSAGQTSIAPGGQIDFTGAIDPPEEGIQLRLERSIDGGDWETFPLNNQPVTNADGAFSTYASTSQTGTNAFRLVREDDDSVVSNEVQVTVG
;
A
#
# COMPACT_ATOMS: atom_id res chain seq x y z
N MET A 1 -35.11 -19.29 33.97
CA MET A 1 -35.30 -20.12 32.76
C MET A 1 -36.07 -19.27 31.76
N SER A 2 -35.36 -18.51 30.94
CA SER A 2 -35.96 -17.62 29.94
C SER A 2 -35.81 -18.27 28.56
N PRO A 3 -36.87 -18.35 27.73
CA PRO A 3 -36.75 -18.86 26.38
C PRO A 3 -36.12 -17.84 25.42
N MET A 4 -35.34 -18.43 24.53
CA MET A 4 -34.62 -17.92 23.35
C MET A 4 -35.41 -16.93 22.50
N SER A 5 -34.76 -15.84 22.07
CA SER A 5 -35.15 -15.11 20.86
C SER A 5 -34.10 -15.32 19.79
N SER A 6 -34.36 -16.29 18.90
CA SER A 6 -33.65 -16.44 17.64
C SER A 6 -34.06 -15.28 16.71
N ARG A 7 -33.09 -14.50 16.26
CA ARG A 7 -33.26 -13.65 15.06
C ARG A 7 -32.63 -14.40 13.89
N ALA A 8 -33.49 -15.00 13.07
CA ALA A 8 -33.16 -15.45 11.73
C ALA A 8 -33.49 -14.31 10.75
N SER A 9 -32.52 -13.90 9.95
CA SER A 9 -32.67 -13.08 8.74
C SER A 9 -31.36 -13.25 7.98
N GLY A 10 -31.26 -13.69 6.73
CA GLY A 10 -32.24 -13.87 5.67
C GLY A 10 -31.70 -13.20 4.40
N GLY A 11 -31.14 -13.99 3.48
CA GLY A 11 -30.80 -13.61 2.08
C GLY A 11 -29.39 -13.04 1.90
N ALA A 12 -28.65 -13.28 0.81
CA ALA A 12 -28.90 -14.03 -0.42
C ALA A 12 -27.55 -14.44 -1.04
N LEU A 13 -27.53 -15.58 -1.74
CA LEU A 13 -26.42 -16.06 -2.57
C LEU A 13 -26.27 -15.16 -3.80
N ALA A 14 -25.06 -14.72 -4.12
CA ALA A 14 -24.70 -14.24 -5.45
C ALA A 14 -23.29 -14.70 -5.81
N ALA A 15 -23.22 -15.80 -6.56
CA ALA A 15 -22.03 -16.24 -7.26
C ALA A 15 -22.08 -15.66 -8.68
N CYS A 16 -21.03 -14.96 -9.13
CA CYS A 16 -20.74 -14.72 -10.54
C CYS A 16 -19.22 -14.72 -10.76
N LEU A 17 -18.77 -15.72 -11.50
CA LEU A 17 -17.41 -15.90 -12.00
C LEU A 17 -17.17 -14.93 -13.16
N ILE A 18 -16.04 -14.22 -13.18
CA ILE A 18 -15.49 -13.65 -14.41
C ILE A 18 -13.99 -14.02 -14.48
N THR A 19 -13.71 -15.08 -15.24
CA THR A 19 -12.37 -15.40 -15.73
C THR A 19 -12.03 -14.48 -16.90
N ALA A 20 -11.03 -13.62 -16.75
CA ALA A 20 -10.37 -12.96 -17.88
C ALA A 20 -8.98 -13.57 -18.07
N ALA A 21 -8.85 -14.43 -19.07
CA ALA A 21 -7.57 -14.88 -19.58
C ALA A 21 -6.97 -13.77 -20.45
N ILE A 22 -5.79 -13.25 -20.10
CA ILE A 22 -4.98 -12.44 -21.02
C ILE A 22 -3.84 -13.32 -21.52
N VAL A 23 -4.03 -13.84 -22.73
CA VAL A 23 -3.00 -14.47 -23.55
C VAL A 23 -2.48 -13.40 -24.51
N GLY A 24 -1.15 -13.21 -24.59
CA GLY A 24 -0.56 -12.45 -25.70
C GLY A 24 0.87 -11.94 -25.50
N PHE A 25 1.86 -12.81 -25.70
CA PHE A 25 3.24 -12.49 -26.12
C PHE A 25 3.26 -11.86 -27.52
N ALA A 26 4.04 -10.80 -27.78
CA ALA A 26 4.67 -10.55 -29.10
C ALA A 26 5.65 -9.34 -29.12
N GLY A 27 6.93 -9.63 -29.39
CA GLY A 27 7.89 -8.81 -30.17
C GLY A 27 8.46 -7.52 -29.53
N GLY A 28 9.73 -7.15 -29.71
CA GLY A 28 10.76 -7.64 -30.61
C GLY A 28 12.10 -6.97 -30.26
N GLY A 29 13.19 -7.62 -30.66
CA GLY A 29 14.55 -7.21 -30.31
C GLY A 29 15.04 -5.96 -31.02
N TYR A 30 16.03 -5.31 -30.39
CA TYR A 30 16.98 -4.44 -31.07
C TYR A 30 18.39 -4.83 -30.64
N PHE A 31 19.02 -5.71 -31.43
CA PHE A 31 20.46 -5.88 -31.48
C PHE A 31 20.97 -5.10 -32.70
N GLY A 32 21.95 -4.24 -32.50
CA GLY A 32 22.62 -3.49 -33.56
C GLY A 32 24.03 -3.13 -33.13
N SER A 33 24.98 -4.03 -33.42
CA SER A 33 26.43 -3.83 -33.37
C SER A 33 26.88 -2.82 -34.42
N GLN A 34 27.94 -2.03 -34.17
CA GLN A 34 29.20 -2.13 -34.93
C GLN A 34 30.25 -1.13 -34.41
N SER A 35 31.44 -1.68 -34.16
CA SER A 35 32.69 -1.02 -33.79
C SER A 35 33.26 -0.15 -34.93
N GLY A 36 34.00 0.89 -34.56
CA GLY A 36 34.85 1.66 -35.47
C GLY A 36 35.75 2.63 -34.72
N ASN A 37 36.99 2.20 -34.46
CA ASN A 37 38.07 2.96 -33.84
C ASN A 37 38.49 4.18 -34.68
N ASP A 38 38.86 5.28 -34.02
CA ASP A 38 40.10 6.01 -34.27
C ASP A 38 40.52 6.79 -33.01
N SER A 39 41.72 6.47 -32.51
CA SER A 39 42.50 7.11 -31.43
C SER A 39 43.66 7.90 -32.11
N PRO A 40 44.47 8.78 -31.48
CA PRO A 40 44.75 8.91 -30.05
C PRO A 40 45.00 10.33 -29.50
N SER A 41 45.00 10.48 -28.17
CA SER A 41 46.09 11.20 -27.49
C SER A 41 46.15 10.82 -26.02
N ALA A 42 47.37 10.61 -25.57
CA ALA A 42 47.77 9.98 -24.32
C ALA A 42 47.48 10.84 -23.07
N SER A 43 47.17 10.18 -21.97
CA SER A 43 48.04 10.16 -20.78
C SER A 43 47.61 9.04 -19.85
N GLU A 44 48.57 8.18 -19.56
CA GLU A 44 48.48 7.06 -18.63
C GLU A 44 48.41 7.59 -17.19
N THR A 45 47.53 7.01 -16.37
CA THR A 45 47.79 6.78 -14.95
C THR A 45 47.05 5.50 -14.56
N ASN A 46 47.81 4.41 -14.45
CA ASN A 46 47.37 3.16 -13.81
C ASN A 46 47.52 3.30 -12.29
N ALA A 47 46.47 3.02 -11.51
CA ALA A 47 46.44 1.96 -10.48
C ALA A 47 45.02 1.82 -9.89
N PRO A 48 44.69 0.65 -9.29
CA PRO A 48 43.34 0.08 -9.25
C PRO A 48 42.59 0.34 -7.93
N ASP A 49 41.27 0.21 -7.92
CA ASP A 49 40.53 -0.53 -6.88
C ASP A 49 39.03 -0.63 -7.26
N ASP A 50 38.48 -1.83 -7.04
CA ASP A 50 37.05 -2.13 -7.10
C ASP A 50 36.28 -1.20 -6.15
N THR A 51 35.40 -0.34 -6.66
CA THR A 51 34.27 0.19 -5.88
C THR A 51 33.04 0.35 -6.76
N THR A 52 32.14 -0.61 -6.57
CA THR A 52 30.67 -0.54 -6.60
C THR A 52 30.05 0.74 -7.19
N PRO A 53 29.20 0.66 -8.23
CA PRO A 53 28.37 1.79 -8.61
C PRO A 53 27.43 2.13 -7.44
N VAL A 54 27.46 3.41 -7.06
CA VAL A 54 26.55 4.06 -6.12
C VAL A 54 25.11 3.66 -6.45
N GLY A 55 24.45 3.04 -5.47
CA GLY A 55 23.08 2.58 -5.56
C GLY A 55 22.16 3.69 -6.05
N GLU A 56 21.43 3.36 -7.11
CA GLU A 56 20.35 4.15 -7.65
C GLU A 56 19.36 4.46 -6.52
N THR A 57 19.15 5.74 -6.25
CA THR A 57 18.02 6.24 -5.46
C THR A 57 16.75 5.58 -5.98
N PRO A 58 16.00 4.81 -5.17
CA PRO A 58 14.71 4.29 -5.62
C PRO A 58 13.83 5.48 -5.99
N GLY A 59 13.40 5.49 -7.25
CA GLY A 59 12.52 6.51 -7.79
C GLY A 59 11.25 6.62 -6.96
N GLY A 60 10.70 7.83 -6.91
CA GLY A 60 9.34 8.05 -6.42
C GLY A 60 8.39 7.24 -7.29
N GLU A 61 8.05 6.06 -6.84
CA GLU A 61 6.96 5.27 -7.38
C GLU A 61 5.67 5.95 -6.92
N THR A 62 4.99 6.62 -7.85
CA THR A 62 3.59 7.01 -7.66
C THR A 62 2.82 5.77 -7.18
N PRO A 63 2.17 5.80 -6.00
CA PRO A 63 1.48 4.63 -5.48
C PRO A 63 0.51 4.08 -6.53
N PRO A 64 0.52 2.76 -6.81
CA PRO A 64 -0.49 2.17 -7.66
C PRO A 64 -1.86 2.39 -7.02
N GLU A 65 -2.80 2.95 -7.77
CA GLU A 65 -4.22 2.98 -7.43
C GLU A 65 -4.70 1.53 -7.36
N THR A 66 -4.57 0.94 -6.18
CA THR A 66 -5.08 -0.39 -5.87
C THR A 66 -6.59 -0.25 -5.77
N ASP A 67 -7.32 -1.01 -6.59
CA ASP A 67 -8.78 -1.14 -6.58
C ASP A 67 -9.21 -1.79 -5.25
N ALA A 68 -9.20 -0.98 -4.19
CA ALA A 68 -9.54 -1.38 -2.85
C ALA A 68 -11.05 -1.25 -2.65
N PRO A 69 -11.68 -2.15 -1.87
CA PRO A 69 -13.11 -2.02 -1.56
C PRO A 69 -13.38 -0.63 -0.97
N ALA A 70 -14.41 0.01 -1.51
CA ALA A 70 -14.81 1.35 -1.16
C ALA A 70 -15.38 1.34 0.27
N GLY A 71 -14.75 2.09 1.19
CA GLY A 71 -15.45 2.61 2.35
C GLY A 71 -16.58 3.55 1.93
N ASP A 72 -17.36 4.08 2.87
CA ASP A 72 -18.48 5.00 2.60
C ASP A 72 -18.08 6.34 1.94
N GLY A 73 -16.81 6.49 1.53
CA GLY A 73 -16.24 7.66 0.86
C GLY A 73 -15.95 8.83 1.80
N ALA A 74 -16.56 8.83 2.99
CA ALA A 74 -16.38 9.85 4.03
C ALA A 74 -15.02 9.80 4.73
N LEU A 75 -14.28 8.70 4.63
CA LEU A 75 -12.93 8.55 5.16
C LEU A 75 -12.06 7.89 4.09
N THR A 76 -10.90 8.48 3.82
CA THR A 76 -9.98 8.00 2.79
C THR A 76 -8.64 7.62 3.40
N LEU A 77 -7.99 6.62 2.82
CA LEU A 77 -6.65 6.17 3.18
C LEU A 77 -5.82 5.92 1.93
N SER A 78 -4.60 6.45 1.95
CA SER A 78 -3.59 6.26 0.91
C SER A 78 -2.29 5.81 1.57
N ALA A 79 -1.57 4.91 0.91
CA ALA A 79 -0.23 4.48 1.31
C ALA A 79 0.82 5.09 0.36
N GLY A 80 1.90 5.62 0.91
CA GLY A 80 3.05 6.11 0.15
C GLY A 80 3.88 4.98 -0.48
N GLN A 81 3.77 3.77 0.06
CA GLN A 81 4.51 2.58 -0.37
C GLN A 81 3.55 1.39 -0.42
N THR A 82 3.62 0.60 -1.49
CA THR A 82 2.82 -0.63 -1.67
C THR A 82 3.68 -1.90 -1.67
N SER A 83 5.00 -1.76 -1.54
CA SER A 83 5.94 -2.85 -1.30
C SER A 83 7.07 -2.38 -0.39
N ILE A 84 7.36 -3.15 0.66
CA ILE A 84 8.45 -2.84 1.60
C ILE A 84 9.19 -4.11 2.02
N ALA A 85 10.47 -3.97 2.36
CA ALA A 85 11.20 -5.03 3.05
C ALA A 85 10.63 -5.25 4.47
N PRO A 86 10.82 -6.44 5.08
CA PRO A 86 10.41 -6.69 6.45
C PRO A 86 11.02 -5.67 7.43
N GLY A 87 10.16 -5.01 8.22
CA GLY A 87 10.55 -3.94 9.15
C GLY A 87 10.62 -2.55 8.50
N GLY A 88 10.33 -2.44 7.20
CA GLY A 88 10.21 -1.17 6.49
C GLY A 88 9.07 -0.31 7.02
N GLN A 89 9.13 0.98 6.69
CA GLN A 89 8.10 1.95 7.03
C GLN A 89 7.14 2.14 5.86
N ILE A 90 5.86 2.30 6.19
CA ILE A 90 4.77 2.66 5.29
C ILE A 90 4.23 3.98 5.78
N ASP A 91 4.27 5.00 4.94
CA ASP A 91 3.67 6.30 5.22
C ASP A 91 2.21 6.28 4.77
N PHE A 92 1.30 6.73 5.63
CA PHE A 92 -0.12 6.80 5.35
C PHE A 92 -0.62 8.24 5.41
N THR A 93 -1.49 8.58 4.47
CA THR A 93 -2.18 9.87 4.42
C THR A 93 -3.65 9.66 4.10
N GLY A 94 -4.45 10.69 4.34
CA GLY A 94 -5.86 10.66 3.99
C GLY A 94 -6.60 11.84 4.57
N ALA A 95 -7.90 11.83 4.37
CA ALA A 95 -8.80 12.85 4.88
C ALA A 95 -10.21 12.30 5.12
N ILE A 96 -10.94 13.06 5.91
CA ILE A 96 -12.37 12.88 6.16
C ILE A 96 -13.16 13.94 5.37
N ASP A 97 -14.29 13.53 4.78
CA ASP A 97 -15.30 14.40 4.18
C ASP A 97 -16.69 14.16 4.80
N PRO A 98 -17.39 15.21 5.28
CA PRO A 98 -16.95 16.60 5.38
C PRO A 98 -15.80 16.77 6.40
N PRO A 99 -14.99 17.85 6.29
CA PRO A 99 -13.83 18.04 7.15
C PRO A 99 -14.24 18.25 8.62
N GLU A 100 -13.62 17.46 9.49
CA GLU A 100 -13.82 17.49 10.95
C GLU A 100 -12.47 17.46 11.66
N GLU A 101 -12.24 18.37 12.60
CA GLU A 101 -11.01 18.44 13.40
C GLU A 101 -11.11 17.57 14.65
N GLY A 102 -9.99 16.98 15.06
CA GLY A 102 -9.88 16.29 16.34
C GLY A 102 -10.46 14.87 16.36
N ILE A 103 -10.79 14.31 15.20
CA ILE A 103 -11.27 12.92 15.08
C ILE A 103 -10.08 11.97 15.21
N GLN A 104 -10.15 11.08 16.21
CA GLN A 104 -9.12 10.06 16.41
C GLN A 104 -9.41 8.84 15.53
N LEU A 105 -8.36 8.37 14.84
CA LEU A 105 -8.45 7.31 13.85
C LEU A 105 -7.60 6.11 14.27
N ARG A 106 -8.18 4.92 14.14
CA ARG A 106 -7.54 3.65 14.44
C ARG A 106 -7.18 2.94 13.15
N LEU A 107 -5.90 2.57 13.03
CA LEU A 107 -5.42 1.73 11.94
C LEU A 107 -5.73 0.28 12.25
N GLU A 108 -6.38 -0.40 11.32
CA GLU A 108 -6.61 -1.83 11.35
C GLU A 108 -5.85 -2.50 10.21
N ARG A 109 -5.49 -3.76 10.43
CA ARG A 109 -4.75 -4.57 9.48
C ARG A 109 -5.38 -5.94 9.34
N SER A 110 -5.41 -6.46 8.12
CA SER A 110 -5.63 -7.87 7.78
C SER A 110 -4.39 -8.41 7.07
N ILE A 111 -4.05 -9.67 7.33
CA ILE A 111 -2.90 -10.35 6.70
C ILE A 111 -3.45 -11.46 5.81
N ASP A 112 -3.08 -11.44 4.53
CA ASP A 112 -3.46 -12.43 3.51
C ASP A 112 -4.98 -12.71 3.45
N GLY A 113 -5.79 -11.67 3.70
CA GLY A 113 -7.25 -11.74 3.71
C GLY A 113 -7.86 -12.38 4.97
N GLY A 114 -7.09 -12.47 6.06
CA GLY A 114 -7.58 -12.89 7.37
C GLY A 114 -8.48 -11.85 8.06
N ASP A 115 -8.75 -12.06 9.34
CA ASP A 115 -9.54 -11.14 10.16
C ASP A 115 -8.87 -9.77 10.30
N TRP A 116 -9.70 -8.73 10.48
CA TRP A 116 -9.22 -7.38 10.76
C TRP A 116 -8.86 -7.24 12.24
N GLU A 117 -7.65 -6.77 12.50
CA GLU A 117 -7.13 -6.54 13.84
C GLU A 117 -6.63 -5.11 13.98
N THR A 118 -6.75 -4.54 15.19
CA THR A 118 -6.14 -3.23 15.48
C THR A 118 -4.63 -3.30 15.35
N PHE A 119 -4.08 -2.43 14.51
CA PHE A 119 -2.64 -2.29 14.36
C PHE A 119 -2.10 -1.31 15.41
N PRO A 120 -1.14 -1.72 16.26
CA PRO A 120 -0.63 -0.87 17.32
C PRO A 120 0.29 0.21 16.74
N LEU A 121 -0.22 1.43 16.63
CA LEU A 121 0.58 2.60 16.30
C LEU A 121 1.18 3.23 17.57
N ASN A 122 2.40 3.76 17.46
CA ASN A 122 3.02 4.53 18.54
C ASN A 122 2.27 5.84 18.80
N ASN A 123 1.72 6.45 17.75
CA ASN A 123 0.89 7.63 17.80
C ASN A 123 -0.31 7.45 16.88
N GLN A 124 -1.52 7.52 17.44
CA GLN A 124 -2.73 7.41 16.63
C GLN A 124 -2.94 8.71 15.84
N PRO A 125 -3.30 8.64 14.55
CA PRO A 125 -3.63 9.82 13.76
C PRO A 125 -4.88 10.52 14.32
N VAL A 126 -4.81 11.85 14.35
CA VAL A 126 -5.93 12.73 14.66
C VAL A 126 -6.07 13.73 13.52
N THR A 127 -7.29 13.99 13.08
CA THR A 127 -7.55 14.93 11.98
C THR A 127 -7.30 16.39 12.37
N ASN A 128 -6.82 17.18 11.41
CA ASN A 128 -6.65 18.63 11.54
C ASN A 128 -7.92 19.40 11.11
N ALA A 129 -7.85 20.73 11.11
CA ALA A 129 -8.95 21.63 10.71
C ALA A 129 -9.51 21.35 9.31
N ASP A 130 -8.68 20.80 8.41
CA ASP A 130 -9.05 20.46 7.04
C ASP A 130 -9.56 19.01 6.92
N GLY A 131 -9.75 18.30 8.04
CA GLY A 131 -10.13 16.88 8.06
C GLY A 131 -9.01 15.91 7.64
N ALA A 132 -7.80 16.41 7.39
CA ALA A 132 -6.67 15.62 6.91
C ALA A 132 -5.84 15.02 8.06
N PHE A 133 -5.13 13.94 7.77
CA PHE A 133 -4.19 13.31 8.70
C PHE A 133 -2.98 12.73 7.98
N SER A 134 -1.94 12.42 8.74
CA SER A 134 -0.81 11.61 8.29
C SER A 134 -0.27 10.77 9.43
N THR A 135 0.17 9.56 9.13
CA THR A 135 0.79 8.64 10.09
C THR A 135 1.77 7.72 9.39
N TYR A 136 2.46 6.87 10.14
CA TYR A 136 3.32 5.84 9.57
C TYR A 136 3.21 4.56 10.41
N ALA A 137 3.40 3.42 9.75
CA ALA A 137 3.50 2.13 10.40
C ALA A 137 4.78 1.42 9.96
N SER A 138 5.27 0.50 10.78
CA SER A 138 6.34 -0.42 10.40
C SER A 138 5.95 -1.83 10.78
N THR A 139 6.15 -2.77 9.87
CA THR A 139 5.79 -4.17 10.08
C THR A 139 6.85 -5.10 9.51
N SER A 140 7.21 -6.13 10.26
CA SER A 140 8.05 -7.24 9.78
C SER A 140 7.21 -8.46 9.40
N GLN A 141 5.88 -8.38 9.51
CA GLN A 141 4.98 -9.45 9.13
C GLN A 141 4.91 -9.54 7.61
N THR A 142 5.53 -10.57 7.04
CA THR A 142 5.56 -10.85 5.61
C THR A 142 4.18 -11.24 5.08
N GLY A 143 3.97 -11.05 3.77
CA GLY A 143 2.71 -11.36 3.09
C GLY A 143 1.99 -10.10 2.59
N THR A 144 0.76 -10.27 2.11
CA THR A 144 -0.09 -9.15 1.71
C THR A 144 -0.76 -8.57 2.95
N ASN A 145 -0.31 -7.39 3.38
CA ASN A 145 -0.90 -6.66 4.50
C ASN A 145 -1.92 -5.66 3.94
N ALA A 146 -3.20 -5.89 4.22
CA ALA A 146 -4.25 -4.92 3.93
C ALA A 146 -4.44 -4.01 5.15
N PHE A 147 -4.57 -2.71 4.93
CA PHE A 147 -4.80 -1.71 5.97
C PHE A 147 -6.07 -0.92 5.70
N ARG A 148 -6.74 -0.48 6.76
CA ARG A 148 -7.87 0.45 6.71
C ARG A 148 -7.89 1.30 7.98
N LEU A 149 -8.61 2.41 7.95
CA LEU A 149 -8.88 3.22 9.12
C LEU A 149 -10.34 3.07 9.56
N VAL A 150 -10.54 3.15 10.86
CA VAL A 150 -11.84 3.19 11.52
C VAL A 150 -11.84 4.39 12.46
N ARG A 151 -12.94 5.15 12.51
CA ARG A 151 -13.07 6.20 13.53
C ARG A 151 -13.20 5.60 14.93
N GLU A 152 -12.58 6.23 15.91
CA GLU A 152 -12.71 5.79 17.31
C GLU A 152 -14.09 6.14 17.90
N ASP A 153 -14.72 7.23 17.44
CA ASP A 153 -16.04 7.67 17.93
C ASP A 153 -17.22 6.96 17.26
N ASP A 154 -17.03 6.44 16.05
CA ASP A 154 -18.04 5.72 15.26
C ASP A 154 -17.40 4.61 14.42
N ASP A 155 -17.50 3.36 14.88
CA ASP A 155 -16.91 2.20 14.19
C ASP A 155 -17.56 1.87 12.84
N SER A 156 -18.71 2.49 12.52
CA SER A 156 -19.34 2.33 11.22
C SER A 156 -18.65 3.13 10.11
N VAL A 157 -17.85 4.14 10.46
CA VAL A 157 -17.11 4.95 9.48
C VAL A 157 -15.74 4.33 9.22
N VAL A 158 -15.62 3.67 8.07
CA VAL A 158 -14.42 2.92 7.65
C VAL A 158 -13.88 3.47 6.34
N SER A 159 -12.55 3.51 6.21
CA SER A 159 -11.89 3.93 4.97
C SER A 159 -11.96 2.86 3.88
N ASN A 160 -11.54 3.23 2.67
CA ASN A 160 -11.07 2.24 1.69
C ASN A 160 -9.90 1.43 2.26
N GLU A 161 -9.68 0.24 1.72
CA GLU A 161 -8.50 -0.56 2.07
C GLU A 161 -7.27 -0.08 1.27
N VAL A 162 -6.07 -0.40 1.75
CA VAL A 162 -4.82 -0.25 0.99
C VAL A 162 -3.98 -1.49 1.21
N GLN A 163 -3.43 -2.05 0.13
CA GLN A 163 -2.63 -3.27 0.21
C GLN A 163 -1.15 -2.96 0.07
N VAL A 164 -0.35 -3.54 0.97
CA VAL A 164 1.10 -3.44 0.97
C VAL A 164 1.71 -4.83 1.05
N THR A 165 2.59 -5.14 0.11
CA THR A 165 3.36 -6.40 0.11
C THR A 165 4.59 -6.24 0.99
N VAL A 166 4.80 -7.19 1.91
CA VAL A 166 5.98 -7.24 2.77
C VAL A 166 6.76 -8.51 2.47
N GLY A 167 7.97 -8.40 1.94
CA GLY A 167 8.78 -9.58 1.59
C GLY A 167 9.92 -9.30 0.63
#